data_AF-A0AA47N7F7-F1
#
_entry.id   AF-A0AA47N7F7-F1
#
_cell.length_a   1.000
_cell.length_b   1.000
_cell.length_c   1.000
_cell.angle_alpha   90.00
_cell.angle_beta   90.00
_cell.angle_gamma   90.00
#
_symmetry.space_group_name_H-M   'P 1'
#
loop_
_entity.id
_entity.type
_entity.pdbx_description
1 polymer ?
#
loop_
_entity_poly.entity_id
_entity_poly.type
_entity_poly.pdbx_seq_one_letter_code
_entity_poly.pdbx_strand_id
1 'polypeptide(L)'
;MAPRCALRSCRGILRWLPVGFIHLVLLWSYYAYVVELFSYLVVFHVVFFMFIWSYWKMICSSPACPSKSFGLPKVEKEQYEREQSAEVQQELLKKVVLEMPVYTRTAGGAVRYCDFCQVIKPDRCHHCSTCETCVLKMDHHCPWVNNCVGFSNYKFFVLFLGYGFMYCLVISATVVQYFIKFWTKKLIDAHAKFHILFLFLVAAMFFISILCLFSYHIWLIGQNRTTNEAMRAPVFRSGPDKNGFSLGFKGNVAEVFGDRKRLWLFPVFSGLGDGHTFVTRLVHIDPEQANQILQQNGKTPAAGEGAASSLENGVPHMVVVTSEKSGV
;
A
#
# COMPACT_ATOMS: atom_id res chain seq x y z
N MET A 1 -3.80 -41.02 -7.24
CA MET A 1 -4.21 -39.67 -6.80
C MET A 1 -3.34 -39.27 -5.63
N ALA A 2 -2.37 -38.36 -5.80
CA ALA A 2 -1.65 -37.83 -4.63
C ALA A 2 -2.69 -37.15 -3.70
N PRO A 3 -2.67 -37.42 -2.39
CA PRO A 3 -3.66 -36.85 -1.49
C PRO A 3 -3.54 -35.34 -1.55
N ARG A 4 -4.64 -34.62 -1.79
CA ARG A 4 -4.69 -33.15 -1.96
C ARG A 4 -3.94 -32.39 -0.85
N CYS A 5 -3.81 -32.99 0.33
CA CYS A 5 -3.01 -32.49 1.45
C CYS A 5 -1.50 -32.45 1.17
N ALA A 6 -0.91 -33.48 0.56
CA ALA A 6 0.50 -33.50 0.19
C ALA A 6 0.83 -32.46 -0.88
N LEU A 7 -0.06 -32.29 -1.88
CA LEU A 7 0.07 -31.25 -2.91
C LEU A 7 -0.04 -29.83 -2.35
N ARG A 8 -0.92 -29.59 -1.36
CA ARG A 8 -1.02 -28.31 -0.65
C ARG A 8 0.21 -28.02 0.21
N SER A 9 0.73 -29.04 0.91
CA SER A 9 1.94 -28.94 1.74
C SER A 9 3.18 -28.64 0.87
N CYS A 10 3.38 -29.38 -0.23
CA CYS A 10 4.47 -29.11 -1.17
C CYS A 10 4.37 -27.69 -1.77
N ARG A 11 3.18 -27.25 -2.18
CA ARG A 11 2.97 -25.87 -2.66
C ARG A 11 3.28 -24.82 -1.60
N GLY A 12 2.97 -25.09 -0.34
CA GLY A 12 3.33 -24.24 0.79
C GLY A 12 4.85 -24.06 0.92
N ILE A 13 5.61 -25.16 0.85
CA ILE A 13 7.08 -25.13 0.91
C ILE A 13 7.69 -24.42 -0.30
N LEU A 14 7.22 -24.72 -1.52
CA LEU A 14 7.75 -24.11 -2.75
C LEU A 14 7.61 -22.59 -2.75
N ARG A 15 6.56 -22.04 -2.13
CA ARG A 15 6.35 -20.59 -2.00
C ARG A 15 7.42 -19.89 -1.15
N TRP A 16 8.09 -20.61 -0.26
CA TRP A 16 9.18 -20.08 0.56
C TRP A 16 10.55 -20.11 -0.14
N LEU A 17 10.69 -20.78 -1.30
CA LEU A 17 11.96 -20.85 -2.02
C LEU A 17 12.53 -19.47 -2.38
N PRO A 18 11.76 -18.49 -2.90
CA PRO A 18 12.31 -17.16 -3.19
C PRO A 18 12.79 -16.45 -1.92
N VAL A 19 12.08 -16.59 -0.80
CA VAL A 19 12.48 -16.03 0.49
C VAL A 19 13.77 -16.67 0.98
N GLY A 20 13.88 -18.00 0.92
CA GLY A 20 15.09 -18.73 1.29
C GLY A 20 16.29 -18.32 0.43
N PHE A 21 16.10 -18.14 -0.87
CA PHE A 21 17.12 -17.65 -1.78
C PHE A 21 17.64 -16.26 -1.37
N ILE A 22 16.73 -15.31 -1.07
CA ILE A 22 17.15 -13.99 -0.60
C ILE A 22 17.93 -14.10 0.71
N HIS A 23 17.48 -14.88 1.68
CA HIS A 23 18.23 -15.08 2.94
C HIS A 23 19.65 -15.61 2.70
N LEU A 24 19.82 -16.58 1.80
CA LEU A 24 21.15 -17.10 1.44
C LEU A 24 22.05 -16.01 0.85
N VAL A 25 21.54 -15.19 -0.06
CA VAL A 25 22.29 -14.07 -0.66
C VAL A 25 22.65 -13.01 0.40
N LEU A 26 21.75 -12.73 1.35
CA LEU A 26 22.01 -11.76 2.42
C LEU A 26 23.07 -12.25 3.41
N LEU A 27 22.98 -13.51 3.83
CA LEU A 27 23.98 -14.11 4.72
C LEU A 27 25.36 -14.17 4.04
N TRP A 28 25.41 -14.60 2.78
CA TRP A 28 26.67 -14.62 2.02
C TRP A 28 27.24 -13.23 1.80
N SER A 29 26.42 -12.24 1.43
CA SER A 29 26.90 -10.87 1.22
C SER A 29 27.37 -10.21 2.52
N TYR A 30 26.71 -10.50 3.65
CA TYR A 30 27.17 -10.07 4.98
C TYR A 30 28.52 -10.68 5.32
N TYR A 31 28.68 -12.01 5.16
CA TYR A 31 29.96 -12.69 5.34
C TYR A 31 31.06 -12.09 4.45
N ALA A 32 30.80 -12.00 3.14
CA ALA A 32 31.75 -11.50 2.16
C ALA A 32 32.15 -10.05 2.43
N TYR A 33 31.22 -9.22 2.89
CA TYR A 33 31.55 -7.84 3.24
C TYR A 33 32.32 -7.75 4.56
N VAL A 34 31.81 -8.33 5.65
CA VAL A 34 32.39 -8.12 6.98
C VAL A 34 33.73 -8.84 7.16
N VAL A 35 33.87 -10.05 6.63
CA VAL A 35 35.07 -10.87 6.81
C VAL A 35 36.16 -10.51 5.81
N GLU A 36 35.79 -10.22 4.55
CA GLU A 36 36.78 -9.94 3.50
C GLU A 36 37.07 -8.43 3.37
N LEU A 37 36.17 -7.54 3.81
CA LEU A 37 36.28 -6.08 3.66
C LEU A 37 36.10 -5.36 5.01
N PHE A 38 37.19 -5.13 5.73
CA PHE A 38 37.21 -4.46 7.04
C PHE A 38 36.95 -2.92 7.01
N SER A 39 36.20 -2.41 6.04
CA SER A 39 36.00 -0.96 5.82
C SER A 39 34.52 -0.55 5.94
N TYR A 40 34.26 0.67 6.40
CA TYR A 40 32.91 1.25 6.56
C TYR A 40 31.90 0.39 7.35
N LEU A 41 32.39 -0.46 8.27
CA LEU A 41 31.57 -1.45 8.97
C LEU A 41 30.38 -0.84 9.73
N VAL A 42 30.53 0.32 10.36
CA VAL A 42 29.42 0.96 11.10
C VAL A 42 28.26 1.30 10.17
N VAL A 43 28.55 1.97 9.05
CA VAL A 43 27.52 2.35 8.05
C VAL A 43 26.88 1.10 7.46
N PHE A 44 27.69 0.10 7.13
CA PHE A 44 27.21 -1.17 6.61
C PHE A 44 26.23 -1.85 7.58
N HIS A 45 26.56 -1.96 8.86
CA HIS A 45 25.70 -2.61 9.86
C HIS A 45 24.40 -1.84 10.08
N VAL A 46 24.42 -0.51 10.11
CA VAL A 46 23.20 0.31 10.26
C VAL A 46 22.27 0.09 9.06
N VAL A 47 22.78 0.15 7.84
CA VAL A 47 21.97 -0.06 6.63
C VAL A 47 21.46 -1.50 6.55
N PHE A 48 22.32 -2.48 6.82
CA PHE A 48 21.96 -3.90 6.85
C PHE A 48 20.87 -4.18 7.89
N PHE A 49 20.99 -3.63 9.10
CA PHE A 49 19.97 -3.77 10.15
C PHE A 49 18.61 -3.21 9.70
N MET A 50 18.59 -1.98 9.16
CA MET A 50 17.34 -1.37 8.67
C MET A 50 16.73 -2.15 7.50
N PHE A 51 17.56 -2.70 6.63
CA PHE A 51 17.13 -3.55 5.54
C PHE A 51 16.53 -4.87 6.02
N ILE A 52 17.19 -5.58 6.94
CA ILE A 52 16.67 -6.82 7.52
C ILE A 52 15.40 -6.55 8.32
N TRP A 53 15.34 -5.47 9.10
CA TRP A 53 14.15 -5.12 9.87
C TRP A 53 12.95 -4.85 8.96
N SER A 54 13.13 -4.08 7.88
CA SER A 54 12.06 -3.82 6.91
C SER A 54 11.66 -5.08 6.12
N TYR A 55 12.62 -5.94 5.73
CA TYR A 55 12.35 -7.22 5.09
C TYR A 55 11.56 -8.18 5.98
N TRP A 56 11.96 -8.31 7.25
CA TRP A 56 11.25 -9.10 8.25
C TRP A 56 9.81 -8.62 8.44
N LYS A 57 9.62 -7.29 8.52
CA LYS A 57 8.29 -6.69 8.60
C LYS A 57 7.44 -7.00 7.37
N MET A 58 8.01 -7.13 6.18
CA MET A 58 7.26 -7.56 4.99
C MET A 58 6.79 -9.01 5.06
N ILE A 59 7.64 -9.92 5.54
CA ILE A 59 7.31 -11.35 5.66
C ILE A 59 6.26 -11.57 6.76
N CYS A 60 6.43 -10.92 7.92
CA CYS A 60 5.63 -11.22 9.10
C CYS A 60 4.34 -10.39 9.24
N SER A 61 4.17 -9.32 8.47
CA SER A 61 2.95 -8.51 8.56
C SER A 61 1.82 -9.15 7.78
N SER A 62 0.81 -9.65 8.48
CA SER A 62 -0.39 -10.19 7.84
C SER A 62 -1.10 -9.12 6.99
N PRO A 63 -1.57 -9.47 5.78
CA PRO A 63 -2.40 -8.56 4.98
C PRO A 63 -3.67 -8.20 5.75
N ALA A 64 -4.03 -6.91 5.76
CA ALA A 64 -5.32 -6.49 6.32
C ALA A 64 -6.48 -6.97 5.43
N CYS A 65 -7.52 -7.51 6.06
CA CYS A 65 -8.70 -8.05 5.40
C CYS A 65 -9.94 -7.17 5.65
N PRO A 66 -10.95 -7.21 4.77
CA PRO A 66 -12.25 -6.57 5.03
C PRO A 66 -12.83 -6.99 6.38
N SER A 67 -13.42 -6.04 7.10
CA SER A 67 -14.13 -6.32 8.35
C SER A 67 -15.44 -7.05 8.06
N LYS A 68 -16.02 -7.67 9.10
CA LYS A 68 -17.30 -8.40 8.98
C LYS A 68 -18.47 -7.52 8.51
N SER A 69 -18.39 -6.20 8.68
CA SER A 69 -19.43 -5.26 8.24
C SER A 69 -19.54 -5.15 6.72
N PHE A 70 -18.54 -5.63 5.97
CA PHE A 70 -18.59 -5.72 4.50
C PHE A 70 -19.15 -7.07 4.00
N GLY A 71 -19.51 -7.98 4.90
CA GLY A 71 -20.29 -9.16 4.57
C GLY A 71 -21.75 -8.81 4.31
N LEU A 72 -22.45 -9.65 3.54
CA LEU A 72 -23.90 -9.51 3.39
C LEU A 72 -24.60 -9.82 4.73
N PRO A 73 -25.63 -9.04 5.12
CA PRO A 73 -26.48 -9.45 6.23
C PRO A 73 -27.18 -10.78 5.90
N LYS A 74 -27.59 -11.52 6.94
CA LYS A 74 -27.97 -12.93 6.79
C LYS A 74 -29.09 -13.16 5.78
N VAL A 75 -30.11 -12.32 5.79
CA VAL A 75 -31.29 -12.46 4.92
C VAL A 75 -30.91 -12.27 3.46
N GLU A 76 -30.17 -11.20 3.16
CA GLU A 76 -29.68 -10.86 1.83
C GLU A 76 -28.66 -11.90 1.34
N LYS A 77 -27.84 -12.46 2.24
CA LYS A 77 -26.92 -13.53 1.93
C LYS A 77 -27.66 -14.78 1.46
N GLU A 78 -28.68 -15.22 2.19
CA GLU A 78 -29.50 -16.37 1.80
C GLU A 78 -30.26 -16.13 0.49
N GLN A 79 -30.74 -14.90 0.27
CA GLN A 79 -31.36 -14.53 -1.00
C GLN A 79 -30.35 -14.58 -2.15
N TYR A 80 -29.15 -14.03 -1.96
CA TYR A 80 -28.08 -14.05 -2.95
C TYR A 80 -27.67 -15.48 -3.33
N GLU A 81 -27.54 -16.37 -2.35
CA GLU A 81 -27.15 -17.77 -2.56
C GLU A 81 -28.24 -18.61 -3.25
N ARG A 82 -29.52 -18.27 -3.05
CA ARG A 82 -30.65 -18.95 -3.73
C ARG A 82 -30.88 -18.43 -5.15
N GLU A 83 -30.52 -17.18 -5.42
CA GLU A 83 -30.75 -16.54 -6.71
C GLU A 83 -29.77 -17.08 -7.78
N GLN A 84 -30.31 -17.38 -8.97
CA GLN A 84 -29.54 -17.90 -10.10
C GLN A 84 -29.24 -16.82 -11.16
N SER A 85 -30.06 -15.77 -11.24
CA SER A 85 -29.84 -14.64 -12.15
C SER A 85 -28.77 -13.71 -11.60
N ALA A 86 -27.72 -13.50 -12.40
CA ALA A 86 -26.65 -12.56 -12.06
C ALA A 86 -27.16 -11.11 -11.97
N GLU A 87 -28.19 -10.75 -12.74
CA GLU A 87 -28.82 -9.43 -12.73
C GLU A 87 -29.52 -9.18 -11.39
N VAL A 88 -30.31 -10.14 -10.91
CA VAL A 88 -31.02 -10.03 -9.63
C VAL A 88 -30.03 -10.05 -8.46
N GLN A 89 -28.99 -10.88 -8.52
CA GLN A 89 -27.89 -10.85 -7.56
C GLN A 89 -27.24 -9.45 -7.48
N GLN A 90 -26.99 -8.79 -8.62
CA GLN A 90 -26.44 -7.44 -8.63
C GLN A 90 -27.39 -6.40 -8.04
N GLU A 91 -28.71 -6.52 -8.26
CA GLU A 91 -29.69 -5.63 -7.64
C GLU A 91 -29.72 -5.80 -6.11
N LEU A 92 -29.59 -7.02 -5.58
CA LEU A 92 -29.46 -7.25 -4.13
C LEU A 92 -28.19 -6.58 -3.58
N LEU A 93 -27.06 -6.77 -4.24
CA LEU A 93 -25.79 -6.15 -3.84
C LEU A 93 -25.86 -4.61 -3.88
N LYS A 94 -26.52 -4.04 -4.89
CA LYS A 94 -26.73 -2.58 -5.00
C LYS A 94 -27.51 -2.03 -3.82
N LYS A 95 -28.57 -2.72 -3.37
CA LYS A 95 -29.36 -2.32 -2.20
C LYS A 95 -28.49 -2.25 -0.94
N VAL A 96 -27.70 -3.29 -0.69
CA VAL A 96 -26.83 -3.39 0.50
C VAL A 96 -25.71 -2.33 0.46
N VAL A 97 -25.12 -2.07 -0.71
CA VAL A 97 -24.03 -1.10 -0.86
C VAL A 97 -24.43 0.35 -0.58
N LEU A 98 -25.72 0.71 -0.69
CA LEU A 98 -26.17 2.09 -0.44
C LEU A 98 -25.88 2.56 0.99
N GLU A 99 -25.81 1.64 1.94
CA GLU A 99 -25.53 1.90 3.36
C GLU A 99 -24.05 1.72 3.70
N MET A 100 -23.18 1.49 2.71
CA MET A 100 -21.75 1.23 2.90
C MET A 100 -20.88 2.34 2.32
N PRO A 101 -19.70 2.63 2.91
CA PRO A 101 -18.76 3.62 2.39
C PRO A 101 -17.95 3.06 1.20
N VAL A 102 -18.66 2.69 0.11
CA VAL A 102 -18.08 2.08 -1.10
C VAL A 102 -18.45 2.89 -2.34
N TYR A 103 -17.47 3.63 -2.85
CA TYR A 103 -17.66 4.60 -3.92
C TYR A 103 -17.27 4.06 -5.31
N THR A 104 -16.53 2.94 -5.38
CA THR A 104 -16.07 2.36 -6.65
C THR A 104 -16.91 1.16 -7.13
N ARG A 105 -16.87 0.91 -8.44
CA ARG A 105 -17.59 -0.17 -9.14
C ARG A 105 -16.66 -0.95 -10.07
N THR A 106 -17.18 -2.03 -10.65
CA THR A 106 -16.49 -2.70 -11.77
C THR A 106 -16.55 -1.83 -13.03
N ALA A 107 -15.81 -2.21 -14.07
CA ALA A 107 -15.86 -1.50 -15.36
C ALA A 107 -17.27 -1.44 -15.98
N GLY A 108 -18.10 -2.46 -15.73
CA GLY A 108 -19.51 -2.50 -16.16
C GLY A 108 -20.49 -1.84 -15.18
N GLY A 109 -20.01 -1.12 -14.16
CA GLY A 109 -20.87 -0.45 -13.18
C GLY A 109 -21.43 -1.35 -12.08
N ALA A 110 -21.11 -2.65 -12.09
CA ALA A 110 -21.57 -3.61 -11.09
C ALA A 110 -20.91 -3.39 -9.71
N VAL A 111 -21.55 -3.87 -8.65
CA VAL A 111 -20.97 -3.86 -7.30
C VAL A 111 -19.78 -4.81 -7.26
N ARG A 112 -18.67 -4.37 -6.65
CA ARG A 112 -17.46 -5.16 -6.51
C ARG A 112 -17.66 -6.22 -5.42
N TYR A 113 -18.11 -7.41 -5.77
CA TYR A 113 -18.27 -8.52 -4.83
C TYR A 113 -17.13 -9.55 -4.94
N CYS A 114 -16.91 -10.32 -3.87
CA CYS A 114 -16.00 -11.47 -3.85
C CYS A 114 -16.75 -12.74 -3.48
N ASP A 115 -16.96 -13.65 -4.43
CA ASP A 115 -17.66 -14.91 -4.15
C ASP A 115 -16.85 -15.87 -3.28
N PHE A 116 -15.51 -15.82 -3.33
CA PHE A 116 -14.67 -16.66 -2.46
C PHE A 116 -14.73 -16.24 -0.99
N CYS A 117 -14.68 -14.93 -0.74
CA CYS A 117 -14.67 -14.39 0.62
C CYS A 117 -16.08 -14.03 1.13
N GLN A 118 -17.09 -14.03 0.26
CA GLN A 118 -18.47 -13.62 0.53
C GLN A 118 -18.55 -12.22 1.17
N VAL A 119 -17.83 -11.26 0.57
CA VAL A 119 -17.78 -9.85 1.01
C VAL A 119 -17.94 -8.91 -0.17
N ILE A 120 -18.64 -7.80 0.06
CA ILE A 120 -18.57 -6.61 -0.77
C ILE A 120 -17.18 -6.03 -0.57
N LYS A 121 -16.40 -5.91 -1.64
CA LYS A 121 -15.02 -5.41 -1.57
C LYS A 121 -15.06 -3.93 -1.20
N PRO A 122 -14.41 -3.52 -0.09
CA PRO A 122 -14.14 -2.11 0.17
C PRO A 122 -13.41 -1.48 -1.02
N ASP A 123 -13.41 -0.16 -1.09
CA ASP A 123 -12.65 0.53 -2.12
C ASP A 123 -11.17 0.12 -2.05
N ARG A 124 -10.54 0.00 -3.22
CA ARG A 124 -9.13 -0.42 -3.36
C ARG A 124 -8.82 -1.85 -2.87
N CYS A 125 -9.81 -2.63 -2.44
CA CYS A 125 -9.64 -4.03 -2.01
C CYS A 125 -9.71 -5.01 -3.20
N HIS A 126 -8.78 -5.96 -3.25
CA HIS A 126 -8.75 -7.01 -4.27
C HIS A 126 -8.55 -8.39 -3.64
N HIS A 127 -9.11 -9.44 -4.27
CA HIS A 127 -8.89 -10.81 -3.84
C HIS A 127 -7.57 -11.32 -4.44
N CYS A 128 -6.66 -11.81 -3.60
CA CYS A 128 -5.46 -12.49 -4.05
C CYS A 128 -5.67 -14.00 -3.96
N SER A 129 -5.65 -14.69 -5.10
CA SER A 129 -5.78 -16.15 -5.15
C SER A 129 -4.61 -16.89 -4.50
N THR A 130 -3.43 -16.28 -4.43
CA THR A 130 -2.28 -16.89 -3.73
C THR A 130 -2.41 -16.80 -2.21
N CYS A 131 -2.86 -15.65 -1.71
CA CYS A 131 -3.15 -15.41 -0.29
C CYS A 131 -4.52 -15.98 0.14
N GLU A 132 -5.36 -16.39 -0.81
CA GLU A 132 -6.72 -16.92 -0.63
C GLU A 132 -7.64 -16.00 0.20
N THR A 133 -7.41 -14.68 0.11
CA THR A 133 -8.16 -13.68 0.86
C THR A 133 -8.27 -12.35 0.12
N CYS A 134 -9.27 -11.56 0.49
CA CYS A 134 -9.36 -10.16 0.11
C CYS A 134 -8.36 -9.32 0.92
N VAL A 135 -7.55 -8.54 0.22
CA VAL A 135 -6.51 -7.68 0.80
C VAL A 135 -6.90 -6.21 0.62
N LEU A 136 -6.95 -5.47 1.72
CA LEU A 136 -7.22 -4.03 1.73
C LEU A 136 -6.10 -3.25 1.04
N LYS A 137 -6.46 -2.25 0.24
CA LYS A 137 -5.55 -1.44 -0.60
C LYS A 137 -4.49 -2.32 -1.28
N MET A 138 -4.90 -3.44 -1.88
CA MET A 138 -3.98 -4.42 -2.44
C MET A 138 -3.16 -3.79 -3.57
N ASP A 139 -1.84 -3.84 -3.42
CA ASP A 139 -0.91 -3.41 -4.46
C ASP A 139 -0.56 -4.59 -5.37
N HIS A 140 0.07 -5.62 -4.83
CA HIS A 140 0.41 -6.86 -5.55
C HIS A 140 0.72 -8.00 -4.58
N HIS A 141 0.80 -9.23 -5.10
CA HIS A 141 1.40 -10.34 -4.37
C HIS A 141 2.89 -10.42 -4.71
N CYS A 142 3.77 -10.41 -3.70
CA CYS A 142 5.21 -10.41 -3.91
C CYS A 142 5.82 -11.76 -3.49
N PRO A 143 6.29 -12.58 -4.46
CA PRO A 143 6.90 -13.88 -4.14
C PRO A 143 8.17 -13.77 -3.28
N TRP A 144 8.93 -12.68 -3.41
CA TRP A 144 10.20 -12.45 -2.70
C TRP A 144 10.05 -12.26 -1.18
N VAL A 145 8.84 -11.99 -0.72
CA VAL A 145 8.47 -11.91 0.72
C VAL A 145 7.41 -12.96 1.08
N ASN A 146 7.03 -13.81 0.13
CA ASN A 146 5.93 -14.78 0.23
C ASN A 146 4.66 -14.18 0.87
N ASN A 147 4.30 -12.95 0.47
CA ASN A 147 3.22 -12.22 1.10
C ASN A 147 2.57 -11.22 0.15
N CYS A 148 1.33 -10.85 0.46
CA CYS A 148 0.63 -9.78 -0.23
C CYS A 148 1.12 -8.41 0.28
N VAL A 149 1.37 -7.49 -0.65
CA VAL A 149 1.64 -6.08 -0.37
C VAL A 149 0.32 -5.31 -0.46
N GLY A 150 -0.07 -4.65 0.62
CA GLY A 150 -1.32 -3.89 0.71
C GLY A 150 -1.30 -2.89 1.86
N PHE A 151 -2.47 -2.53 2.37
CA PHE A 151 -2.63 -1.47 3.38
C PHE A 151 -1.70 -1.61 4.60
N SER A 152 -1.65 -2.80 5.21
CA SER A 152 -0.94 -3.02 6.48
C SER A 152 0.58 -3.00 6.37
N ASN A 153 1.15 -3.15 5.17
CA ASN A 153 2.59 -3.32 4.97
C ASN A 153 3.19 -2.50 3.80
N TYR A 154 2.42 -1.69 3.08
CA TYR A 154 2.93 -0.91 1.94
C TYR A 154 4.10 0.01 2.33
N LYS A 155 4.02 0.67 3.49
CA LYS A 155 5.14 1.46 4.04
C LYS A 155 6.39 0.60 4.23
N PHE A 156 6.26 -0.62 4.78
CA PHE A 156 7.39 -1.52 5.00
C PHE A 156 8.01 -1.96 3.68
N PHE A 157 7.19 -2.15 2.64
CA PHE A 157 7.66 -2.50 1.31
C PHE A 157 8.51 -1.39 0.70
N VAL A 158 8.04 -0.14 0.78
CA VAL A 158 8.79 1.02 0.26
C VAL A 158 10.10 1.22 1.03
N LEU A 159 10.09 1.04 2.36
CA LEU A 159 11.31 1.07 3.17
C LEU A 159 12.25 -0.09 2.85
N PHE A 160 11.73 -1.30 2.62
CA PHE A 160 12.51 -2.46 2.20
C PHE A 160 13.23 -2.20 0.87
N LEU A 161 12.54 -1.63 -0.11
CA LEU A 161 13.15 -1.22 -1.38
C LEU A 161 14.21 -0.12 -1.17
N GLY A 162 13.88 0.91 -0.38
CA GLY A 162 14.80 2.01 -0.10
C GLY A 162 16.08 1.56 0.60
N TYR A 163 15.96 0.77 1.67
CA TYR A 163 17.11 0.21 2.39
C TYR A 163 17.85 -0.85 1.58
N GLY A 164 17.17 -1.63 0.74
CA GLY A 164 17.81 -2.56 -0.19
C GLY A 164 18.65 -1.85 -1.26
N PHE A 165 18.13 -0.75 -1.80
CA PHE A 165 18.87 0.15 -2.69
C PHE A 165 20.11 0.73 -1.99
N MET A 166 19.95 1.26 -0.77
CA MET A 166 21.07 1.80 0.00
C MET A 166 22.11 0.73 0.36
N TYR A 167 21.67 -0.49 0.68
CA TYR A 167 22.56 -1.62 0.96
C TYR A 167 23.42 -1.96 -0.27
N CYS A 168 22.80 -2.09 -1.44
CA CYS A 168 23.52 -2.34 -2.69
C CYS A 168 24.44 -1.18 -3.07
N LEU A 169 24.04 0.07 -2.79
CA LEU A 169 24.86 1.25 -3.02
C LEU A 169 26.12 1.26 -2.16
N VAL A 170 25.99 1.02 -0.85
CA VAL A 170 27.13 0.95 0.09
C VAL A 170 28.10 -0.14 -0.34
N ILE A 171 27.61 -1.33 -0.68
CA ILE A 171 28.45 -2.42 -1.18
C ILE A 171 29.15 -1.99 -2.48
N SER A 172 28.40 -1.53 -3.49
CA SER A 172 28.98 -1.21 -4.80
C SER A 172 30.02 -0.08 -4.70
N ALA A 173 29.72 0.98 -3.96
CA ALA A 173 30.61 2.13 -3.79
C ALA A 173 31.89 1.78 -3.02
N THR A 174 31.82 0.85 -2.06
CA THR A 174 33.01 0.45 -1.28
C THR A 174 33.82 -0.64 -1.98
N VAL A 175 33.17 -1.54 -2.72
CA VAL A 175 33.80 -2.66 -3.42
C VAL A 175 34.42 -2.24 -4.76
N VAL A 176 33.94 -1.18 -5.42
CA VAL A 176 34.44 -0.76 -6.75
C VAL A 176 35.96 -0.57 -6.80
N GLN A 177 36.56 -0.02 -5.76
CA GLN A 177 38.03 0.15 -5.67
C GLN A 177 38.76 -1.20 -5.62
N TYR A 178 38.20 -2.20 -4.94
CA TYR A 178 38.76 -3.54 -4.85
C TYR A 178 38.54 -4.30 -6.16
N PHE A 179 37.40 -4.10 -6.81
CA PHE A 179 37.13 -4.58 -8.16
C PHE A 179 38.16 -4.01 -9.17
N ILE A 180 38.50 -2.73 -9.10
CA ILE A 180 39.57 -2.14 -9.93
C ILE A 180 40.94 -2.75 -9.58
N LYS A 181 41.26 -2.94 -8.30
CA LYS A 181 42.50 -3.59 -7.86
C LYS A 181 42.59 -5.05 -8.31
N PHE A 182 41.45 -5.75 -8.39
CA PHE A 182 41.36 -7.10 -8.94
C PHE A 182 41.81 -7.15 -10.40
N TRP A 183 41.21 -6.32 -11.25
CA TRP A 183 41.53 -6.27 -12.68
C TRP A 183 42.92 -5.71 -12.99
N THR A 184 43.44 -4.83 -12.13
CA THR A 184 44.82 -4.32 -12.24
C THR A 184 45.88 -5.25 -11.65
N LYS A 185 45.51 -6.48 -11.25
CA LYS A 185 46.40 -7.52 -10.67
C LYS A 185 47.13 -7.07 -9.40
N LYS A 186 46.56 -6.12 -8.65
CA LYS A 186 47.13 -5.58 -7.39
C LYS A 186 46.61 -6.28 -6.14
N LEU A 187 45.60 -7.15 -6.27
CA LEU A 187 45.14 -8.01 -5.17
C LEU A 187 45.96 -9.31 -5.11
N ILE A 188 46.46 -9.64 -3.93
CA ILE A 188 47.38 -10.77 -3.71
C ILE A 188 46.60 -12.06 -3.38
N ASP A 189 45.59 -11.99 -2.49
CA ASP A 189 44.86 -13.15 -1.98
C ASP A 189 43.79 -13.71 -2.94
N ALA A 190 43.86 -15.00 -3.32
CA ALA A 190 42.95 -15.65 -4.25
C ALA A 190 41.52 -15.88 -3.72
N HIS A 191 41.33 -16.06 -2.41
CA HIS A 191 40.00 -16.34 -1.86
C HIS A 191 39.14 -15.07 -1.81
N ALA A 192 39.69 -13.99 -1.25
CA ALA A 192 39.05 -12.66 -1.25
C ALA A 192 38.68 -12.19 -2.67
N LYS A 193 39.47 -12.55 -3.69
CA LYS A 193 39.23 -12.18 -5.09
C LYS A 193 37.86 -12.66 -5.62
N PHE A 194 37.47 -13.91 -5.34
CA PHE A 194 36.20 -14.44 -5.83
C PHE A 194 35.01 -13.78 -5.14
N HIS A 195 35.05 -13.67 -3.80
CA HIS A 195 33.98 -13.03 -3.04
C HIS A 195 33.78 -11.57 -3.45
N ILE A 196 34.86 -10.79 -3.57
CA ILE A 196 34.81 -9.38 -3.99
C ILE A 196 34.21 -9.23 -5.39
N LEU A 197 34.61 -10.07 -6.35
CA LEU A 197 34.11 -10.02 -7.72
C LEU A 197 32.59 -10.28 -7.77
N PHE A 198 32.16 -11.40 -7.19
CA PHE A 198 30.74 -11.77 -7.17
C PHE A 198 29.90 -10.77 -6.37
N LEU A 199 30.41 -10.28 -5.25
CA LEU A 199 29.72 -9.31 -4.40
C LEU A 199 29.42 -8.02 -5.17
N PHE A 200 30.39 -7.50 -5.93
CA PHE A 200 30.17 -6.32 -6.78
C PHE A 200 29.12 -6.57 -7.87
N LEU A 201 29.23 -7.68 -8.60
CA LEU A 201 28.31 -7.99 -9.71
C LEU A 201 26.87 -8.20 -9.21
N VAL A 202 26.70 -8.96 -8.13
CA VAL A 202 25.39 -9.20 -7.52
C VAL A 202 24.81 -7.90 -6.97
N ALA A 203 25.60 -7.09 -6.25
CA ALA A 203 25.14 -5.81 -5.73
C ALA A 203 24.74 -4.83 -6.84
N ALA A 204 25.52 -4.72 -7.92
CA ALA A 204 25.21 -3.86 -9.05
C ALA A 204 23.94 -4.29 -9.79
N MET A 205 23.72 -5.59 -9.98
CA MET A 205 22.50 -6.13 -10.59
C MET A 205 21.26 -5.78 -9.76
N PHE A 206 21.28 -6.07 -8.46
CA PHE A 206 20.17 -5.73 -7.57
C PHE A 206 19.98 -4.22 -7.43
N PHE A 207 21.05 -3.43 -7.41
CA PHE A 207 20.99 -1.98 -7.33
C PHE A 207 20.13 -1.39 -8.45
N ILE A 208 20.39 -1.76 -9.71
CA ILE A 208 19.65 -1.23 -10.86
C ILE A 208 18.18 -1.66 -10.79
N SER A 209 17.92 -2.95 -10.54
CA SER A 209 16.55 -3.47 -10.47
C SER A 209 15.73 -2.83 -9.35
N ILE A 210 16.30 -2.71 -8.14
CA ILE A 210 15.63 -2.13 -6.98
C ILE A 210 15.44 -0.62 -7.15
N LEU A 211 16.41 0.10 -7.74
CA LEU A 211 16.28 1.53 -8.00
C LEU A 211 15.09 1.84 -8.91
N CYS A 212 14.92 1.09 -10.00
CA CYS A 212 13.78 1.26 -10.90
C CYS A 212 12.45 1.01 -10.17
N LEU A 213 12.36 -0.08 -9.41
CA LEU A 213 11.14 -0.42 -8.67
C LEU A 213 10.84 0.60 -7.56
N PHE A 214 11.85 1.03 -6.80
CA PHE A 214 11.73 2.06 -5.79
C PHE A 214 11.22 3.36 -6.39
N SER A 215 11.83 3.82 -7.49
CA SER A 215 11.43 5.06 -8.18
C SER A 215 9.97 5.00 -8.65
N TYR A 216 9.55 3.86 -9.20
CA TYR A 216 8.16 3.64 -9.60
C TYR A 216 7.19 3.75 -8.41
N HIS A 217 7.53 3.13 -7.27
CA HIS A 217 6.68 3.19 -6.08
C HIS A 217 6.66 4.57 -5.41
N ILE A 218 7.76 5.33 -5.45
CA ILE A 218 7.75 6.73 -5.02
C ILE A 218 6.79 7.56 -5.89
N TRP A 219 6.79 7.34 -7.21
CA TRP A 219 5.81 7.96 -8.10
C TRP A 219 4.37 7.55 -7.77
N LEU A 220 4.11 6.26 -7.53
CA LEU A 220 2.79 5.75 -7.13
C LEU A 220 2.29 6.40 -5.83
N ILE A 221 3.14 6.51 -4.82
CA ILE A 221 2.83 7.23 -3.58
C ILE A 221 2.46 8.67 -3.91
N GLY A 222 3.25 9.37 -4.73
CA GLY A 222 2.96 10.75 -5.13
C GLY A 222 1.59 10.93 -5.80
N GLN A 223 1.07 9.89 -6.46
CA GLN A 223 -0.24 9.88 -7.12
C GLN A 223 -1.36 9.25 -6.27
N ASN A 224 -1.06 8.72 -5.08
CA ASN A 224 -1.94 7.86 -4.27
C ASN A 224 -2.57 6.71 -5.05
N ARG A 225 -1.76 6.00 -5.85
CA ARG A 225 -2.21 4.84 -6.63
C ARG A 225 -1.54 3.58 -6.13
N THR A 226 -2.28 2.47 -6.13
CA THR A 226 -1.67 1.13 -6.12
C THR A 226 -1.20 0.76 -7.52
N THR A 227 -0.35 -0.26 -7.64
CA THR A 227 0.04 -0.83 -8.95
C THR A 227 -1.21 -1.26 -9.74
N ASN A 228 -2.19 -1.88 -9.08
CA ASN A 228 -3.47 -2.25 -9.70
C ASN A 228 -4.20 -1.04 -10.31
N GLU A 229 -4.27 0.07 -9.57
CA GLU A 229 -4.94 1.30 -10.01
C GLU A 229 -4.17 2.05 -11.10
N ALA A 230 -2.84 1.94 -11.10
CA ALA A 230 -2.01 2.49 -12.17
C ALA A 230 -2.28 1.79 -13.51
N MET A 231 -2.44 0.46 -13.46
CA MET A 231 -2.77 -0.39 -14.61
C MET A 231 -4.22 -0.24 -15.06
N ARG A 232 -5.17 -0.17 -14.11
CA ARG A 232 -6.60 -0.02 -14.38
C ARG A 232 -7.20 1.02 -13.46
N ALA A 233 -7.68 2.12 -14.03
CA ALA A 233 -8.29 3.20 -13.27
C ALA A 233 -9.49 2.67 -12.45
N PRO A 234 -9.61 3.03 -11.17
CA PRO A 234 -10.82 2.76 -10.41
C PRO A 234 -12.00 3.51 -11.05
N VAL A 235 -13.16 2.84 -11.11
CA VAL A 235 -14.39 3.40 -11.68
C VAL A 235 -15.25 3.92 -10.55
N PHE A 236 -15.47 5.22 -10.52
CA PHE A 236 -16.40 5.91 -9.61
C PHE A 236 -17.77 6.05 -10.29
N ARG A 237 -18.75 6.60 -9.58
CA ARG A 237 -20.07 6.93 -10.15
C ARG A 237 -19.98 7.88 -11.35
N SER A 238 -19.02 8.81 -11.33
CA SER A 238 -18.74 9.73 -12.43
C SER A 238 -17.91 9.12 -13.58
N GLY A 239 -17.57 7.82 -13.48
CA GLY A 239 -16.73 7.12 -14.45
C GLY A 239 -15.31 6.84 -13.96
N PRO A 240 -14.42 6.33 -14.84
CA PRO A 240 -13.03 6.01 -14.51
C PRO A 240 -12.21 7.25 -14.14
N ASP A 241 -11.55 7.24 -12.98
CA ASP A 241 -10.69 8.34 -12.53
C ASP A 241 -9.41 7.83 -11.86
N LYS A 242 -8.26 7.97 -12.55
CA LYS A 242 -6.95 7.61 -11.99
C LYS A 242 -6.53 8.49 -10.79
N ASN A 243 -7.14 9.66 -10.62
CA ASN A 243 -6.84 10.62 -9.56
C ASN A 243 -7.91 10.63 -8.47
N GLY A 244 -8.88 9.70 -8.48
CA GLY A 244 -10.02 9.75 -7.58
C GLY A 244 -9.66 9.66 -6.09
N PHE A 245 -8.49 9.11 -5.75
CA PHE A 245 -7.96 9.06 -4.37
C PHE A 245 -6.79 10.04 -4.12
N SER A 246 -6.45 10.91 -5.07
CA SER A 246 -5.33 11.84 -4.90
C SER A 246 -5.75 13.05 -4.06
N LEU A 247 -4.95 13.36 -3.03
CA LEU A 247 -5.11 14.44 -2.06
C LEU A 247 -3.97 15.48 -2.19
N GLY A 248 -3.29 15.49 -3.34
CA GLY A 248 -2.04 16.23 -3.52
C GLY A 248 -0.83 15.53 -2.90
N PHE A 249 0.38 15.86 -3.37
CA PHE A 249 1.60 15.10 -3.04
C PHE A 249 1.83 14.91 -1.54
N LYS A 250 1.68 15.97 -0.74
CA LYS A 250 1.87 15.91 0.72
C LYS A 250 0.84 15.01 1.40
N GLY A 251 -0.44 15.14 1.05
CA GLY A 251 -1.52 14.30 1.58
C GLY A 251 -1.32 12.83 1.19
N ASN A 252 -0.91 12.58 -0.05
CA ASN A 252 -0.66 11.23 -0.56
C ASN A 252 0.51 10.53 0.15
N VAL A 253 1.58 11.27 0.46
CA VAL A 253 2.70 10.75 1.26
C VAL A 253 2.27 10.50 2.71
N ALA A 254 1.49 11.42 3.30
CA ALA A 254 0.98 11.27 4.66
C ALA A 254 0.07 10.04 4.82
N GLU A 255 -0.74 9.70 3.82
CA GLU A 255 -1.54 8.46 3.81
C GLU A 255 -0.71 7.19 4.07
N VAL A 256 0.54 7.15 3.58
CA VAL A 256 1.43 5.99 3.71
C VAL A 256 2.35 6.08 4.93
N PHE A 257 2.93 7.25 5.18
CA PHE A 257 3.97 7.44 6.20
C PHE A 257 3.46 8.08 7.50
N GLY A 258 2.26 8.66 7.49
CA GLY A 258 1.64 9.36 8.61
C GLY A 258 2.20 10.76 8.85
N ASP A 259 1.60 11.47 9.79
CA ASP A 259 1.97 12.85 10.11
C ASP A 259 3.27 12.93 10.94
N ARG A 260 3.57 11.89 11.71
CA ARG A 260 4.75 11.83 12.59
C ARG A 260 6.01 11.51 11.80
N LYS A 261 6.63 12.53 11.21
CA LYS A 261 7.88 12.45 10.40
C LYS A 261 9.00 11.64 11.04
N ARG A 262 9.16 11.69 12.36
CA ARG A 262 10.15 10.89 13.10
C ARG A 262 10.03 9.39 12.89
N LEU A 263 8.85 8.89 12.49
CA LEU A 263 8.59 7.47 12.23
C LEU A 263 8.78 7.08 10.77
N TRP A 264 9.03 8.03 9.86
CA TRP A 264 9.01 7.77 8.42
C TRP A 264 10.07 6.74 8.00
N LEU A 265 11.26 6.84 8.57
CA LEU A 265 12.38 5.95 8.28
C LEU A 265 12.28 4.60 8.98
N PHE A 266 11.41 4.45 9.98
CA PHE A 266 11.33 3.22 10.75
C PHE A 266 10.20 2.32 10.21
N PRO A 267 10.42 1.00 10.09
CA PRO A 267 9.41 0.04 9.62
C PRO A 267 8.41 -0.30 10.74
N VAL A 268 7.79 0.75 11.28
CA VAL A 268 6.67 0.73 12.22
C VAL A 268 5.43 1.28 11.52
N PHE A 269 4.27 0.68 11.78
CA PHE A 269 3.04 1.11 11.13
C PHE A 269 2.72 2.56 11.55
N SER A 270 2.52 3.42 10.57
CA SER A 270 2.14 4.82 10.80
C SER A 270 1.30 5.39 9.66
N GLY A 271 0.79 4.54 8.76
CA GLY A 271 -0.14 4.98 7.71
C GLY A 271 -1.45 5.48 8.32
N LEU A 272 -2.17 6.32 7.58
CA LEU A 272 -3.46 6.87 7.98
C LEU A 272 -4.61 5.96 7.48
N GLY A 273 -5.79 6.16 8.06
CA GLY A 273 -7.01 5.42 7.71
C GLY A 273 -7.13 4.03 8.34
N ASP A 274 -8.21 3.35 8.01
CA ASP A 274 -8.54 1.99 8.47
C ASP A 274 -8.26 0.92 7.39
N GLY A 275 -8.04 1.36 6.15
CA GLY A 275 -7.85 0.50 4.98
C GLY A 275 -9.15 0.09 4.28
N HIS A 276 -10.31 0.42 4.86
CA HIS A 276 -11.63 0.18 4.30
C HIS A 276 -12.15 1.42 3.57
N THR A 277 -11.93 2.59 4.16
CA THR A 277 -12.39 3.88 3.67
C THR A 277 -11.20 4.76 3.30
N PHE A 278 -11.33 5.49 2.20
CA PHE A 278 -10.30 6.39 1.70
C PHE A 278 -10.96 7.71 1.31
N VAL A 279 -10.32 8.82 1.69
CA VAL A 279 -10.76 10.14 1.25
C VAL A 279 -10.63 10.19 -0.27
N THR A 280 -11.71 10.59 -0.94
CA THR A 280 -11.73 10.76 -2.38
C THR A 280 -11.70 12.23 -2.75
N ARG A 281 -11.17 12.54 -3.94
CA ARG A 281 -11.11 13.89 -4.48
C ARG A 281 -12.50 14.50 -4.73
N LEU A 282 -13.49 13.66 -5.07
CA LEU A 282 -14.81 14.08 -5.54
C LEU A 282 -15.89 14.14 -4.45
N VAL A 283 -15.63 13.67 -3.23
CA VAL A 283 -16.61 13.74 -2.12
C VAL A 283 -16.90 15.19 -1.66
N HIS A 284 -16.22 16.20 -2.21
CA HIS A 284 -16.63 17.59 -2.07
C HIS A 284 -17.72 18.06 -3.06
N ILE A 285 -18.18 17.24 -4.01
CA ILE A 285 -19.23 17.63 -4.95
C ILE A 285 -20.13 16.42 -5.26
N ASP A 286 -21.00 16.05 -4.31
CA ASP A 286 -22.24 15.35 -4.65
C ASP A 286 -23.41 16.33 -4.43
N PRO A 287 -24.00 16.90 -5.50
CA PRO A 287 -25.11 17.84 -5.39
C PRO A 287 -26.34 17.24 -4.70
N GLU A 288 -26.57 15.92 -4.81
CA GLU A 288 -27.72 15.26 -4.18
C GLU A 288 -27.52 15.10 -2.67
N GLN A 289 -26.29 14.79 -2.23
CA GLN A 289 -25.96 14.68 -0.82
C GLN A 289 -25.90 16.06 -0.14
N ALA A 290 -25.41 17.08 -0.85
CA ALA A 290 -25.44 18.47 -0.38
C ALA A 290 -26.87 19.02 -0.23
N ASN A 291 -27.76 18.72 -1.19
CA ASN A 291 -29.17 19.13 -1.11
C ASN A 291 -29.94 18.43 0.01
N GLN A 292 -29.65 17.16 0.30
CA GLN A 292 -30.27 16.45 1.41
C GLN A 292 -29.87 17.04 2.77
N ILE A 293 -28.61 17.45 2.93
CA ILE A 293 -28.10 18.11 4.15
C ILE A 293 -28.69 19.54 4.29
N LEU A 294 -28.81 20.29 3.19
CA LEU A 294 -29.45 21.61 3.18
C LEU A 294 -30.96 21.54 3.48
N GLN A 295 -31.66 20.51 2.99
CA GLN A 295 -33.08 20.30 3.28
C GLN A 295 -33.34 19.82 4.71
N GLN A 296 -32.41 19.06 5.31
CA GLN A 296 -32.48 18.70 6.73
C GLN A 296 -32.22 19.91 7.65
N ASN A 297 -31.29 20.79 7.29
CA ASN A 297 -31.00 22.01 8.07
C ASN A 297 -32.01 23.15 7.82
N GLY A 298 -32.88 23.03 6.82
CA GLY A 298 -33.95 23.98 6.50
C GLY A 298 -35.29 23.71 7.21
N LYS A 299 -35.40 22.66 8.03
CA LYS A 299 -36.62 22.31 8.78
C LYS A 299 -36.37 22.34 10.29
N THR A 300 -36.33 23.54 10.86
CA THR A 300 -36.58 23.72 12.30
C THR A 300 -38.10 23.78 12.52
N PRO A 301 -38.69 23.03 13.48
CA PRO A 301 -40.11 23.14 13.80
C PRO A 301 -40.42 24.51 14.41
N ALA A 302 -41.52 25.09 13.96
CA ALA A 302 -42.06 26.31 14.53
C ALA A 302 -42.74 26.08 15.89
N ALA A 303 -42.52 27.07 16.78
CA ALA A 303 -43.37 27.54 17.90
C ALA A 303 -43.40 26.78 19.25
N GLY A 304 -43.12 27.54 20.33
CA GLY A 304 -43.45 27.20 21.72
C GLY A 304 -42.71 28.00 22.81
N GLU A 305 -42.98 29.30 22.93
CA GLU A 305 -42.96 30.22 24.11
C GLU A 305 -41.91 30.12 25.26
N GLY A 306 -41.27 31.27 25.57
CA GLY A 306 -41.11 31.74 26.96
C GLY A 306 -39.73 32.12 27.52
N ALA A 307 -39.51 33.44 27.67
CA ALA A 307 -38.68 34.13 28.69
C ALA A 307 -37.16 34.42 28.46
N ALA A 308 -36.86 35.72 28.62
CA ALA A 308 -35.63 36.50 28.49
C ALA A 308 -34.40 36.13 29.36
N SER A 309 -33.17 36.40 28.87
CA SER A 309 -32.34 37.56 29.29
C SER A 309 -30.85 37.50 28.81
N SER A 310 -30.33 38.65 28.36
CA SER A 310 -28.93 39.21 28.38
C SER A 310 -27.72 38.37 27.89
N LEU A 311 -27.03 38.77 26.79
CA LEU A 311 -25.78 39.61 26.70
C LEU A 311 -24.51 38.85 27.17
N GLU A 312 -23.38 38.66 26.46
CA GLU A 312 -22.59 39.48 25.52
C GLU A 312 -21.56 38.64 24.71
N ASN A 313 -21.27 39.10 23.47
CA ASN A 313 -19.99 39.24 22.72
C ASN A 313 -18.96 38.07 22.69
N GLY A 314 -18.30 37.70 21.58
CA GLY A 314 -18.16 38.24 20.22
C GLY A 314 -17.09 37.43 19.46
N VAL A 315 -17.37 37.13 18.19
CA VAL A 315 -16.54 36.44 17.16
C VAL A 315 -16.14 37.58 16.16
N PRO A 316 -15.02 37.57 15.38
CA PRO A 316 -14.81 36.52 14.39
C PRO A 316 -13.41 36.18 13.81
N HIS A 317 -13.40 34.96 13.27
CA HIS A 317 -12.52 34.44 12.21
C HIS A 317 -12.42 35.38 11.00
N MET A 318 -11.23 35.47 10.40
CA MET A 318 -11.03 36.06 9.08
C MET A 318 -10.52 35.02 8.07
N VAL A 319 -11.36 34.79 7.06
CA VAL A 319 -11.12 34.04 5.83
C VAL A 319 -10.49 35.01 4.82
N VAL A 320 -9.41 34.62 4.15
CA VAL A 320 -8.86 35.37 3.01
C VAL A 320 -9.25 34.67 1.72
N VAL A 321 -10.14 35.31 0.97
CA VAL A 321 -10.48 35.00 -0.43
C VAL A 321 -9.65 35.92 -1.31
N THR A 322 -8.90 35.35 -2.26
CA THR A 322 -8.21 36.07 -3.33
C THR A 322 -9.20 36.47 -4.43
N SER A 323 -9.13 37.72 -4.89
CA SER A 323 -9.76 38.16 -6.14
C SER A 323 -8.73 38.89 -7.00
N GLU A 324 -8.51 38.37 -8.22
CA GLU A 324 -7.98 39.15 -9.34
C GLU A 324 -9.08 40.06 -9.90
N LYS A 325 -8.74 41.30 -10.27
CA LYS A 325 -9.04 41.92 -11.57
C LYS A 325 -8.55 43.37 -11.69
N SER A 326 -7.74 43.60 -12.72
CA SER A 326 -7.73 44.73 -13.68
C SER A 326 -7.94 46.17 -13.22
N GLY A 327 -7.05 47.07 -13.64
CA GLY A 327 -7.43 48.43 -14.04
C GLY A 327 -6.35 49.50 -13.86
N VAL A 328 -5.86 49.98 -15.02
CA VAL A 328 -5.00 51.16 -15.30
C VAL A 328 -3.51 51.01 -15.08
#